data_AF-A0A1H8LWC1-F1
#
_entry.id   AF-A0A1H8LWC1-F1
#
_cell.length_a   1.000
_cell.length_b   1.000
_cell.length_c   1.000
_cell.angle_alpha   90.00
_cell.angle_beta   90.00
_cell.angle_gamma   90.00
#
_symmetry.space_group_name_H-M   'P 1'
#
loop_
_entity.id
_entity.type
_entity.pdbx_description
1 polymer ?
#
loop_
_entity_poly.entity_id
_entity_poly.type
_entity_poly.pdbx_seq_one_letter_code
_entity_poly.pdbx_strand_id
1 'polypeptide(L)' 'MVDVKAEVRALLDRLPDDCSFADVQRGIAVLMWPKQGDGSLKPPERLPPEEVRRRLREWLKSEKDK' A
#
# COMPACT_ATOMS: atom_id res chain seq x y z
N MET A 1 -1.16 -14.27 -10.85
CA MET A 1 -0.69 -12.89 -10.61
C MET A 1 -1.60 -12.29 -9.56
N VAL A 2 -1.05 -11.79 -8.46
CA VAL A 2 -1.86 -11.16 -7.41
C VAL A 2 -2.37 -9.82 -7.93
N ASP A 3 -3.69 -9.61 -7.95
CA ASP A 3 -4.26 -8.30 -8.25
C ASP A 3 -4.19 -7.43 -6.99
N VAL A 4 -3.10 -6.68 -6.87
CA VAL A 4 -2.85 -5.77 -5.74
C VAL A 4 -3.99 -4.77 -5.55
N LYS A 5 -4.66 -4.33 -6.63
CA LYS A 5 -5.80 -3.40 -6.51
C LYS A 5 -7.01 -4.09 -5.89
N ALA A 6 -7.26 -5.37 -6.20
CA ALA A 6 -8.32 -6.14 -5.58
C ALA A 6 -8.08 -6.34 -4.07
N GLU A 7 -6.84 -6.65 -3.67
CA GLU A 7 -6.49 -6.79 -2.24
C GLU A 7 -6.66 -5.49 -1.46
N VAL A 8 -6.26 -4.36 -2.05
CA VAL A 8 -6.45 -3.04 -1.43
C VAL A 8 -7.94 -2.70 -1.31
N ARG A 9 -8.77 -2.96 -2.34
CA ARG A 9 -10.23 -2.75 -2.24
C ARG A 9 -10.84 -3.60 -1.13
N ALA A 10 -10.49 -4.88 -1.06
CA ALA A 10 -10.98 -5.77 -0.01
C ALA A 10 -10.50 -5.35 1.41
N LEU A 11 -9.38 -4.65 1.54
CA LEU A 11 -8.99 -4.00 2.80
C LEU A 11 -9.91 -2.82 3.11
N LEU A 12 -10.13 -1.92 2.14
CA LEU A 12 -10.97 -0.75 2.32
C LEU A 12 -12.42 -1.12 2.68
N ASP A 13 -12.97 -2.14 2.02
CA ASP A 13 -14.33 -2.66 2.29
C ASP A 13 -14.49 -3.23 3.71
N ARG A 14 -13.38 -3.54 4.41
CA ARG A 14 -13.37 -4.04 5.79
C ARG A 14 -13.13 -2.95 6.83
N LEU A 15 -12.68 -1.77 6.43
CA LEU A 15 -12.49 -0.66 7.35
C LEU A 15 -13.85 -0.05 7.73
N PRO A 16 -13.99 0.48 8.96
CA PRO A 16 -15.18 1.25 9.33
C PRO A 16 -15.40 2.46 8.42
N ASP A 17 -16.67 2.86 8.22
CA ASP A 17 -17.03 4.02 7.41
C ASP A 17 -16.43 5.34 7.96
N ASP A 18 -16.17 5.41 9.26
CA ASP A 18 -15.56 6.56 9.95
C ASP A 18 -14.03 6.47 10.07
N CYS A 19 -13.39 5.57 9.30
CA CYS A 19 -11.94 5.39 9.37
C CYS A 19 -11.16 6.65 8.96
N SER A 20 -10.06 6.89 9.67
CA SER A 20 -9.17 8.01 9.36
C SER A 20 -8.13 7.62 8.30
N PHE A 21 -7.47 8.62 7.69
CA PHE A 21 -6.31 8.35 6.83
C PHE A 21 -5.21 7.55 7.55
N ALA A 22 -5.06 7.72 8.86
CA ALA A 22 -4.09 6.95 9.64
C ALA A 22 -4.47 5.47 9.74
N ASP A 23 -5.77 5.13 9.78
CA ASP A 23 -6.26 3.75 9.77
C ASP A 23 -6.02 3.07 8.42
N VAL A 24 -6.33 3.79 7.34
CA VAL A 24 -6.05 3.31 5.97
C VAL A 24 -4.55 3.05 5.79
N GLN A 25 -3.70 4.00 6.22
CA GLN A 25 -2.25 3.84 6.18
C GLN A 25 -1.77 2.63 7.00
N ARG A 26 -2.32 2.41 8.20
CA ARG A 26 -2.01 1.23 9.03
C ARG A 26 -2.42 -0.06 8.34
N GLY A 27 -3.62 -0.13 7.77
CA GLY A 27 -4.11 -1.30 7.05
C GLY A 27 -3.21 -1.67 5.86
N ILE A 28 -2.85 -0.67 5.04
CA ILE A 28 -1.93 -0.86 3.91
C ILE A 28 -0.56 -1.30 4.40
N ALA A 29 -0.03 -0.71 5.47
CA ALA A 29 1.26 -1.11 6.03
C ALA A 29 1.27 -2.59 6.41
N VAL A 30 0.24 -3.08 7.10
CA VAL A 30 0.12 -4.51 7.47
C VAL A 30 0.04 -5.42 6.24
N LEU A 31 -0.68 -5.03 5.18
CA LEU A 31 -0.69 -5.80 3.92
C LEU A 31 0.70 -5.91 3.28
N MET A 32 1.52 -4.86 3.41
CA MET A 32 2.86 -4.81 2.85
C MET A 32 3.91 -5.54 3.70
N TRP A 33 3.57 -6.03 4.89
CA TRP A 33 4.53 -6.69 5.77
C TRP A 33 4.89 -8.07 5.21
N PRO A 34 6.16 -8.32 4.80
CA PRO A 34 6.57 -9.65 4.40
C PRO A 34 6.40 -10.61 5.56
N LYS A 35 5.63 -11.68 5.31
CA LYS A 35 5.51 -12.81 6.24
C LYS A 35 6.89 -13.45 6.38
N GLN A 36 7.40 -13.46 7.59
CA GLN A 36 8.63 -14.16 7.93
C GLN A 36 8.33 -15.67 8.07
N GLY A 37 9.37 -16.50 8.01
CA GLY A 37 9.24 -17.96 8.15
C GLY A 37 8.70 -18.42 9.51
N ASP A 38 8.76 -17.57 10.53
CA ASP A 38 8.23 -17.79 11.88
C ASP A 38 6.81 -17.22 12.08
N GLY A 39 6.19 -16.69 11.02
CA GLY A 39 4.86 -16.06 11.07
C GLY A 39 4.85 -14.63 11.61
N SER A 40 6.01 -14.08 12.00
CA SER A 40 6.13 -12.67 12.38
C SER A 40 6.03 -11.76 11.15
N LEU A 41 5.72 -10.49 11.40
CA LEU A 41 5.63 -9.47 10.38
C LEU A 41 6.70 -8.41 10.61
N LYS A 42 7.50 -8.14 9.57
CA LYS A 42 8.54 -7.09 9.61
C LYS A 42 8.06 -5.87 8.84
N PRO A 43 8.22 -4.64 9.37
CA PRO A 43 7.93 -3.44 8.61
C PRO A 43 8.79 -3.38 7.33
N PRO A 44 8.20 -3.09 6.16
CA PRO A 44 8.97 -2.85 4.95
C PRO A 44 9.83 -1.60 5.12
N GLU A 45 10.92 -1.55 4.36
CA GLU A 45 11.75 -0.36 4.30
C GLU A 45 10.90 0.84 3.81
N ARG A 46 10.87 1.90 4.62
CA ARG A 46 10.11 3.10 4.29
C ARG A 46 10.92 3.95 3.33
N LEU A 47 10.34 4.23 2.16
CA LEU A 47 10.92 5.18 1.22
C LEU A 47 10.77 6.62 1.76
N PRO A 48 11.75 7.50 1.51
CA PRO A 48 11.60 8.92 1.77
C PRO A 48 10.37 9.50 1.03
N PRO A 49 9.63 10.45 1.62
CA PRO A 49 8.44 11.03 1.00
C PRO A 49 8.68 11.57 -0.43
N GLU A 50 9.85 12.17 -0.67
CA GLU A 50 10.20 12.71 -1.99
C GLU A 50 10.36 11.62 -3.05
N GLU A 51 10.90 10.47 -2.66
CA GLU A 51 11.06 9.32 -3.54
C GLU A 51 9.71 8.70 -3.89
N VAL A 52 8.79 8.62 -2.92
CA VAL A 52 7.40 8.18 -3.16
C VAL A 52 6.72 9.12 -4.17
N ARG A 53 6.85 10.43 -3.99
CA ARG A 53 6.26 11.44 -4.89
C ARG A 53 6.87 11.37 -6.29
N ARG A 54 8.17 11.16 -6.42
CA ARG A 54 8.86 11.00 -7.71
C ARG A 54 8.31 9.79 -8.47
N ARG A 55 8.28 8.61 -7.83
CA ARG A 55 7.76 7.38 -8.43
C ARG A 55 6.30 7.50 -8.85
N LEU A 56 5.46 8.12 -8.02
CA LEU A 56 4.05 8.36 -8.34
C LEU A 56 3.89 9.22 -9.59
N ARG A 57 4.66 10.32 -9.71
CA ARG A 57 4.62 11.19 -10.90
C ARG A 57 5.06 10.45 -12.16
N GLU A 58 6.12 9.66 -12.08
CA GLU A 58 6.62 8.87 -13.22
C GLU A 58 5.59 7.85 -13.69
N TRP A 59 4.96 7.15 -12.74
CA TRP A 59 3.92 6.18 -13.06
C TRP A 59 2.71 6.85 -13.73
N LEU A 60 2.21 7.97 -13.20
CA LEU A 60 1.09 8.71 -13.79
C LEU A 60 1.40 9.26 -15.19
N LYS A 61 2.67 9.58 -15.50
CA LYS A 61 3.09 9.95 -16.85
C LYS A 61 3.06 8.73 -17.79
N SER A 62 3.60 7.60 -17.36
CA SER A 62 3.63 6.37 -18.18
C SER A 62 2.24 5.83 -18.56
N GLU A 63 1.20 6.15 -17.78
CA GLU A 63 -0.19 5.79 -18.10
C GLU A 63 -0.87 6.78 -19.05
N LYS A 64 -0.34 8.01 -19.20
CA LYS A 64 -0.82 8.98 -20.20
C LYS A 64 -0.24 8.74 -21.59
N ASP A 65 0.92 8.08 -21.65
CA ASP A 65 1.64 7.78 -22.90
C ASP A 65 1.25 6.39 -23.48
N LYS A 66 0.31 5.68 -22.84
CA LYS A 66 -0.31 4.42 -23.29
C LYS A 66 -1.67 4.67 -23.92
#